data_AF-A0A1F9MEA3-F1
#
_entry.id   AF-A0A1F9MEA3-F1
#
_cell.length_a   1.000
_cell.length_b   1.000
_cell.length_c   1.000
_cell.angle_alpha   90.00
_cell.angle_beta   90.00
_cell.angle_gamma   90.00
#
_symmetry.space_group_name_H-M   'P 1'
#
loop_
_entity.id
_entity.type
_entity.pdbx_description
1 polymer ?
#
loop_
_entity_poly.entity_id
_entity_poly.type
_entity_poly.pdbx_seq_one_letter_code
_entity_poly.pdbx_strand_id
1 'polypeptide(L)'
;MSKKMNIFMAVVEMAMDEARNKIKQNPTLRELIETASARIPVVGGMIKDYLELNEYQAYDAATDFDQEEDNPSYDHHGAQDTMVLPADAGTAEAAVAKVKDQPCKVDGCDKKSVYSVGFCRTHYQKYRRGTIDEQGNAVLKVEKPIGRKKPTASSKSLSKGKKVTTKAKTPAAGG
;
A
#
# COMPACT_ATOMS: atom_id res chain seq x y z
N MET A 1 8.13 -10.90 11.21
CA MET A 1 8.27 -10.44 9.81
C MET A 1 9.07 -11.48 9.02
N SER A 2 8.75 -11.71 7.74
CA SER A 2 9.46 -12.71 6.91
C SER A 2 10.89 -12.25 6.64
N LYS A 3 11.89 -13.14 6.70
CA LYS A 3 13.30 -12.83 6.35
C LYS A 3 13.44 -12.16 4.99
N LYS A 4 12.53 -12.45 4.06
CA LYS A 4 12.49 -11.81 2.72
C LYS A 4 12.10 -10.32 2.76
N MET A 5 11.26 -9.91 3.72
CA MET A 5 10.92 -8.49 3.90
C MET A 5 12.09 -7.70 4.49
N ASN A 6 12.83 -8.26 5.45
CA ASN A 6 13.95 -7.55 6.07
C ASN A 6 15.06 -7.25 5.04
N ILE A 7 15.36 -8.21 4.16
CA ILE A 7 16.33 -8.00 3.07
C ILE A 7 15.81 -6.94 2.08
N PHE A 8 14.52 -6.97 1.75
CA PHE A 8 13.94 -5.97 0.85
C PHE A 8 14.01 -4.55 1.44
N MET A 9 13.67 -4.37 2.71
CA MET A 9 13.74 -3.06 3.37
C MET A 9 15.18 -2.54 3.43
N ALA A 10 16.16 -3.40 3.74
CA ALA A 10 17.57 -3.00 3.73
C ALA A 10 18.06 -2.52 2.36
N VAL A 11 17.62 -3.18 1.27
CA VAL A 11 17.98 -2.75 -0.10
C VAL A 11 17.32 -1.41 -0.46
N VAL A 12 16.07 -1.21 -0.04
CA VAL A 12 15.37 0.08 -0.24
C VAL A 12 16.06 1.20 0.53
N GLU A 13 16.45 0.94 1.78
CA GLU A 13 17.15 1.90 2.63
C GLU A 13 18.50 2.32 2.02
N MET A 14 19.32 1.35 1.58
CA MET A 14 20.58 1.64 0.87
C MET A 14 20.38 2.48 -0.40
N ALA A 15 19.33 2.20 -1.18
CA ALA A 15 19.06 2.94 -2.41
C ALA A 15 18.62 4.39 -2.12
N MET A 16 17.83 4.59 -1.05
CA MET A 16 17.39 5.92 -0.63
C MET A 16 18.54 6.76 -0.07
N ASP A 17 19.48 6.15 0.64
CA ASP A 17 20.68 6.85 1.14
C ASP A 17 21.64 7.23 0.01
N GLU A 18 21.81 6.37 -0.99
CA GLU A 18 22.58 6.73 -2.19
C GLU A 18 21.94 7.93 -2.92
N ALA A 19 20.61 7.96 -3.03
CA ALA A 19 19.89 9.09 -3.60
C ALA A 19 20.07 10.38 -2.76
N ARG A 20 19.96 10.30 -1.43
CA ARG A 20 20.22 11.44 -0.53
C ARG A 20 21.64 11.97 -0.68
N ASN A 21 22.63 11.09 -0.77
CA ASN A 21 24.02 11.50 -0.98
C ASN A 21 24.24 12.18 -2.33
N LYS A 22 23.61 11.69 -3.40
CA LYS A 22 23.66 12.34 -4.73
C LYS A 22 23.00 13.73 -4.72
N ILE A 23 21.89 13.89 -4.00
CA ILE A 23 21.24 15.20 -3.83
C ILE A 23 22.14 16.16 -3.03
N LYS A 24 22.78 15.68 -1.95
CA LYS A 24 23.73 16.49 -1.16
C LYS A 24 24.94 16.96 -1.98
N GLN A 25 25.45 16.12 -2.88
CA GLN A 25 26.62 16.44 -3.71
C GLN A 25 26.30 17.40 -4.86
N ASN A 26 25.02 17.62 -5.20
CA ASN A 26 24.65 18.43 -6.35
C ASN A 26 23.76 19.62 -5.95
N PRO A 27 24.33 20.83 -5.80
CA PRO A 27 23.58 22.01 -5.35
C PRO A 27 22.48 22.42 -6.33
N THR A 28 22.66 22.18 -7.63
CA THR A 28 21.65 22.49 -8.65
C THR A 28 20.38 21.65 -8.49
N LEU A 29 20.54 20.38 -8.09
CA LEU A 29 19.41 19.49 -7.80
C LEU A 29 18.65 19.96 -6.56
N ARG A 30 19.35 20.45 -5.54
CA ARG A 30 18.74 21.01 -4.33
C ARG A 30 17.87 22.23 -4.65
N GLU A 31 18.41 23.17 -5.43
CA GLU A 31 17.68 24.38 -5.85
C GLU A 31 16.44 24.05 -6.70
N LEU A 32 16.55 23.04 -7.57
CA LEU A 32 15.42 22.57 -8.38
C LEU A 32 14.32 21.90 -7.54
N ILE A 33 14.69 21.11 -6.52
CA ILE A 33 13.74 20.50 -5.58
C ILE A 33 13.02 21.58 -4.76
N GLU A 34 13.76 22.57 -4.26
CA GLU A 34 13.21 23.69 -3.48
C GLU A 34 12.27 24.56 -4.32
N THR A 35 12.64 24.82 -5.59
CA THR A 35 11.77 25.53 -6.54
C THR A 35 10.52 24.71 -6.88
N ALA A 36 10.65 23.40 -7.05
CA ALA A 36 9.52 22.52 -7.36
C ALA A 36 8.55 22.40 -6.18
N SER A 37 9.05 22.32 -4.94
CA SER A 37 8.21 22.24 -3.74
C SER A 37 7.44 23.53 -3.48
N ALA A 38 8.04 24.69 -3.77
CA ALA A 38 7.35 25.99 -3.71
C ALA A 38 6.19 26.09 -4.73
N ARG A 39 6.28 25.37 -5.85
CA ARG A 39 5.30 25.43 -6.95
C ARG A 39 4.16 24.41 -6.82
N ILE A 40 4.35 23.34 -6.04
CA ILE A 40 3.38 22.26 -5.85
C ILE A 40 3.16 22.02 -4.34
N PRO A 41 2.30 22.81 -3.68
CA PRO A 41 2.15 22.80 -2.22
C PRO A 41 1.68 21.44 -1.66
N VAL A 42 0.94 20.66 -2.46
CA VAL A 42 0.46 19.32 -2.07
C VAL A 42 1.60 18.32 -1.92
N VAL A 43 2.67 18.45 -2.72
CA VAL A 43 3.85 17.57 -2.66
C VAL A 43 4.85 18.08 -1.60
N GLY A 44 4.92 19.40 -1.41
CA GLY A 44 5.76 20.03 -0.38
C GLY A 44 5.40 19.59 1.04
N GLY A 45 4.10 19.49 1.37
CA GLY A 45 3.65 18.99 2.68
C GLY A 45 4.09 17.56 2.94
N MET A 46 3.85 16.64 1.98
CA MET A 46 4.21 15.24 2.14
C MET A 46 5.72 15.00 2.27
N ILE A 47 6.56 15.75 1.55
CA ILE A 47 8.02 15.60 1.65
C ILE A 47 8.53 16.17 2.99
N LYS A 48 7.96 17.29 3.45
CA LYS A 48 8.37 17.92 4.71
C LYS A 48 7.97 17.05 5.91
N ASP A 49 6.75 16.51 5.92
CA ASP A 49 6.29 15.56 6.93
C ASP A 49 7.17 14.29 6.96
N TYR A 50 7.58 13.79 5.78
CA TYR A 50 8.49 12.63 5.68
C TYR A 50 9.91 12.91 6.17
N LEU A 51 10.42 14.14 6.02
CA LEU A 51 11.75 14.51 6.49
C LEU A 51 11.74 14.80 8.00
N GLU A 52 10.70 15.47 8.52
CA GLU A 52 10.54 15.76 9.95
C GLU A 52 10.29 14.48 10.78
N LEU A 53 9.50 13.52 10.27
CA LEU A 53 9.31 12.22 10.93
C LEU A 53 10.61 11.39 11.03
N ASN A 54 11.55 11.61 10.11
CA ASN A 54 12.81 10.86 10.08
C ASN A 54 13.88 11.47 11.01
N GLU A 55 13.75 12.75 11.37
CA GLU A 55 14.59 13.40 12.38
C GLU A 55 14.14 13.02 13.79
N TYR A 56 12.84 12.79 14.00
CA TYR A 56 12.30 12.31 15.28
C TYR A 56 12.77 10.88 15.63
N GLN A 57 12.91 9.99 14.63
CA GLN A 57 13.42 8.63 14.86
C GLN A 57 14.93 8.56 15.15
N ALA A 58 15.70 9.60 14.80
CA ALA A 58 17.11 9.69 15.16
C ALA A 58 17.31 10.09 16.64
N TYR A 59 16.32 10.75 17.25
CA TYR A 59 16.40 11.18 18.65
C TYR A 59 16.16 10.02 19.64
N ASP A 60 15.28 9.05 19.31
CA ASP A 60 15.01 7.89 20.18
C ASP A 60 16.15 6.85 20.19
N ALA A 61 17.04 6.86 19.19
CA ALA A 61 18.17 5.93 19.13
C ALA A 61 19.45 6.46 19.79
N ALA A 62 19.47 7.72 20.21
CA ALA A 62 20.65 8.38 20.79
C ALA A 62 20.54 8.62 22.31
N THR A 63 19.41 8.31 22.93
CA THR A 63 19.26 8.32 24.38
C THR A 63 19.28 6.90 24.94
N ASP A 64 20.45 6.25 24.86
CA ASP A 64 20.89 5.34 25.93
C ASP A 64 21.16 6.23 27.16
N PHE A 65 20.09 6.62 27.84
CA PHE A 65 20.17 7.34 29.11
C PHE A 65 20.09 6.29 30.21
N ASP A 66 21.27 5.83 30.65
CA ASP A 66 21.46 5.15 31.93
C ASP A 66 20.88 6.02 33.06
N GLN A 67 19.65 5.73 33.48
CA GLN A 67 19.12 6.10 34.79
C GLN A 67 18.13 5.03 35.25
N GLU A 68 18.70 3.91 35.69
CA GLU A 68 18.14 3.20 36.84
C GLU A 68 18.29 4.08 38.08
N GLU A 69 17.30 3.95 38.97
CA GLU A 69 17.31 4.36 40.39
C GLU A 69 17.06 5.84 40.68
N ASP A 70 15.80 6.24 40.60
CA ASP A 70 15.00 6.53 41.79
C ASP A 70 13.61 6.94 41.35
N ASN A 71 12.62 6.15 41.74
CA ASN A 71 11.21 6.38 41.44
C ASN A 71 10.63 7.13 42.65
N PRO A 72 10.64 8.49 42.72
CA PRO A 72 9.94 9.17 43.77
C PRO A 72 8.46 8.88 43.58
N SER A 73 7.89 8.16 44.54
CA SER A 73 6.46 7.99 44.74
C SER A 73 5.76 9.33 44.49
N TYR A 74 5.16 9.47 43.31
CA TYR A 74 4.47 10.67 42.91
C TYR A 74 3.14 10.72 43.66
N ASP A 75 3.16 11.30 44.85
CA ASP A 75 1.96 11.58 45.61
C ASP A 75 1.06 12.51 44.77
N HIS A 76 -0.08 11.98 44.35
CA HIS A 76 -1.17 12.71 43.70
C HIS A 76 -1.80 13.70 44.69
N HIS A 77 -1.11 14.79 45.00
CA HIS A 77 -1.72 15.96 45.60
C HIS A 77 -2.10 16.94 44.49
N GLY A 78 -3.42 17.11 44.34
CA GLY A 78 -4.03 17.90 43.30
C GLY A 78 -3.55 19.34 43.28
N ALA A 79 -3.19 19.78 42.09
CA ALA A 79 -3.34 21.16 41.69
C ALA A 79 -4.32 21.14 40.52
N GLN A 80 -5.53 21.63 40.78
CA GLN A 80 -6.48 22.03 39.75
C GLN A 80 -5.95 23.31 39.10
N ASP A 81 -4.83 23.22 38.38
CA ASP A 81 -4.37 24.31 37.54
C ASP A 81 -5.09 24.16 36.20
N THR A 82 -6.22 24.87 36.11
CA THR A 82 -6.93 25.10 34.87
C THR A 82 -6.01 25.86 33.92
N MET A 83 -5.21 25.15 33.14
CA MET A 83 -4.58 25.70 31.95
C MET A 83 -5.70 26.15 31.02
N VAL A 84 -5.95 27.45 31.00
CA VAL A 84 -6.78 28.11 30.00
C VAL A 84 -6.06 27.98 28.67
N LEU A 85 -6.43 26.93 27.92
CA LEU A 85 -6.02 26.76 26.54
C LEU A 85 -6.61 27.90 25.70
N PRO A 86 -5.84 28.57 24.82
CA PRO A 86 -6.34 29.61 23.94
C PRO A 86 -7.39 29.03 22.97
N ALA A 87 -8.54 29.68 22.89
CA ALA A 87 -9.76 29.21 22.23
C ALA A 87 -9.75 29.37 20.68
N ASP A 88 -8.59 29.59 20.06
CA ASP A 88 -8.52 30.22 18.74
C ASP A 88 -7.79 29.38 17.68
N ALA A 89 -7.60 28.08 17.89
CA ALA A 89 -7.16 27.17 16.85
C ALA A 89 -8.39 26.63 16.11
N GLY A 90 -8.72 27.27 14.98
CA GLY A 90 -9.81 26.87 14.09
C GLY A 90 -9.78 25.37 13.79
N THR A 91 -10.80 24.67 14.31
CA THR A 91 -10.99 23.24 14.14
C THR A 91 -11.32 22.91 12.69
N ALA A 92 -10.30 22.53 11.92
CA ALA A 92 -10.44 21.91 10.60
C ALA A 92 -11.06 20.48 10.66
N GLU A 93 -11.44 20.00 11.86
CA GLU A 93 -11.89 18.62 12.10
C GLU A 93 -13.41 18.41 11.87
N ALA A 94 -14.20 19.45 11.61
CA ALA A 94 -15.67 19.34 11.53
C ALA A 94 -16.25 19.09 10.12
N ALA A 95 -15.44 19.07 9.05
CA ALA A 95 -15.94 19.04 7.66
C ALA A 95 -15.98 17.65 6.98
N VAL A 96 -15.68 16.55 7.70
CA VAL A 96 -15.82 15.17 7.14
C VAL A 96 -17.16 14.55 7.59
N ALA A 97 -18.21 15.36 7.68
CA ALA A 97 -19.55 14.90 7.97
C ALA A 97 -20.21 14.31 6.70
N LYS A 98 -20.22 12.97 6.64
CA LYS A 98 -21.16 12.10 5.86
C LYS A 98 -21.41 12.48 4.39
N VAL A 99 -20.46 12.12 3.53
CA VAL A 99 -20.74 11.87 2.10
C VAL A 99 -21.32 10.45 1.90
N LYS A 100 -22.42 10.10 2.59
CA LYS A 100 -23.01 8.75 2.52
C LYS A 100 -24.21 8.62 1.57
N ASP A 101 -24.64 9.73 0.96
CA ASP A 101 -25.83 9.77 0.12
C ASP A 101 -25.60 10.41 -1.26
N GLN A 102 -24.35 10.56 -1.70
CA GLN A 102 -24.11 11.04 -3.06
C GLN A 102 -24.48 9.97 -4.09
N PRO A 103 -25.07 10.32 -5.24
CA PRO A 103 -25.28 9.37 -6.33
C PRO A 103 -23.94 8.84 -6.85
N CYS A 104 -23.96 7.67 -7.48
CA CYS A 104 -22.76 7.12 -8.10
C CYS A 104 -22.32 8.01 -9.28
N LYS A 105 -21.02 8.32 -9.37
CA LYS A 105 -20.42 9.08 -10.49
C LYS A 105 -20.52 8.42 -11.88
N VAL A 106 -21.03 7.19 -11.98
CA VAL A 106 -21.08 6.49 -13.27
C VAL A 106 -22.41 6.83 -13.93
N ASP A 107 -22.34 7.32 -15.17
CA ASP A 107 -23.53 7.65 -15.95
C ASP A 107 -24.49 6.46 -16.06
N GLY A 108 -25.77 6.71 -15.74
CA GLY A 108 -26.81 5.69 -15.71
C GLY A 108 -26.80 4.79 -14.47
N CYS A 109 -26.16 5.20 -13.37
CA CYS A 109 -26.18 4.45 -12.11
C CYS A 109 -26.93 5.16 -10.99
N ASP A 110 -28.17 4.77 -10.74
CA ASP A 110 -29.01 5.32 -9.66
C ASP A 110 -28.66 4.81 -8.24
N LYS A 111 -27.56 4.08 -8.09
CA LYS A 111 -27.16 3.52 -6.80
C LYS A 111 -26.43 4.58 -5.96
N LYS A 112 -26.72 4.60 -4.67
CA LYS A 112 -26.00 5.44 -3.70
C LYS A 112 -24.51 5.05 -3.63
N SER A 113 -23.65 6.06 -3.55
CA SER A 113 -22.24 5.90 -3.28
C SER A 113 -22.03 5.45 -1.85
N VAL A 114 -21.10 4.51 -1.65
CA VAL A 114 -20.80 3.93 -0.32
C VAL A 114 -19.44 4.41 0.19
N TYR A 115 -18.62 4.96 -0.71
CA TYR A 115 -17.22 5.30 -0.48
C TYR A 115 -16.96 6.77 -0.77
N SER A 116 -15.95 7.34 -0.11
CA SER A 116 -15.50 8.73 -0.26
C SER A 116 -15.15 9.14 -1.70
N VAL A 117 -14.85 8.18 -2.57
CA VAL A 117 -14.57 8.41 -4.00
C VAL A 117 -15.82 8.69 -4.86
N GLY A 118 -17.04 8.54 -4.32
CA GLY A 118 -18.29 8.82 -5.04
C GLY A 118 -18.79 7.65 -5.90
N PHE A 119 -18.36 6.42 -5.60
CA PHE A 119 -18.80 5.21 -6.31
C PHE A 119 -19.69 4.30 -5.45
N CYS A 120 -20.67 3.66 -6.08
CA CYS A 120 -21.38 2.55 -5.46
C CYS A 120 -20.44 1.34 -5.26
N ARG A 121 -20.83 0.37 -4.42
CA ARG A 121 -19.97 -0.79 -4.10
C ARG A 121 -19.49 -1.57 -5.33
N THR A 122 -20.33 -1.69 -6.35
CA THR A 122 -19.98 -2.39 -7.60
C THR A 122 -18.98 -1.59 -8.43
N HIS A 123 -19.17 -0.29 -8.58
CA HIS A 123 -18.27 0.56 -9.36
C HIS A 123 -16.94 0.78 -8.65
N TYR A 124 -16.93 0.88 -7.32
CA TYR A 124 -15.70 0.92 -6.55
C TYR A 124 -14.81 -0.31 -6.80
N GLN A 125 -15.40 -1.51 -6.92
CA GLN A 125 -14.63 -2.71 -7.29
C GLN A 125 -14.08 -2.65 -8.73
N LYS A 126 -14.82 -2.08 -9.68
CA LYS A 126 -14.32 -1.89 -11.06
C LYS A 126 -13.21 -0.84 -11.11
N TYR A 127 -13.34 0.23 -10.33
CA TYR A 127 -12.33 1.28 -10.18
C TYR A 127 -11.03 0.69 -9.62
N ARG A 128 -11.12 -0.07 -8.51
CA ARG A 128 -9.97 -0.80 -7.94
C ARG A 128 -9.33 -1.81 -8.89
N ARG A 129 -10.08 -2.30 -9.89
CA ARG A 129 -9.58 -3.20 -10.94
C ARG A 129 -9.04 -2.45 -12.16
N GLY A 130 -9.07 -1.11 -12.17
CA GLY A 130 -8.66 -0.29 -13.31
C GLY A 130 -9.57 -0.45 -14.54
N THR A 131 -10.84 -0.82 -14.35
CA THR A 131 -11.81 -0.95 -15.46
C THR A 131 -12.60 0.35 -15.70
N ILE A 132 -12.67 1.23 -14.70
CA ILE A 132 -13.26 2.57 -14.80
C ILE A 132 -12.27 3.60 -14.25
N ASP A 133 -12.31 4.82 -14.78
CA ASP A 133 -11.47 5.94 -14.34
C ASP A 133 -12.07 6.64 -13.11
N GLU A 134 -11.43 7.73 -12.67
CA GLU A 134 -11.87 8.55 -11.53
C GLU A 134 -13.20 9.30 -11.79
N GLN A 135 -13.52 9.50 -13.07
CA GLN A 135 -14.72 10.14 -13.57
C GLN A 135 -15.89 9.16 -13.71
N GLY A 136 -15.63 7.85 -13.68
CA GLY A 136 -16.64 6.81 -13.84
C GLY A 136 -16.83 6.32 -15.28
N ASN A 137 -16.01 6.78 -16.23
CA ASN A 137 -15.99 6.26 -17.59
C ASN A 137 -15.30 4.90 -17.62
N ALA A 138 -15.76 4.04 -18.53
CA ALA A 138 -15.07 2.78 -18.80
C ALA A 138 -13.73 3.08 -19.48
N VAL A 139 -12.62 2.77 -18.79
CA VAL A 139 -11.31 2.73 -19.44
C VAL A 139 -11.36 1.52 -20.35
N LEU A 140 -11.55 1.75 -21.65
CA LEU A 140 -11.46 0.71 -22.66
C LEU A 140 -10.19 -0.07 -22.37
N LYS A 141 -10.35 -1.37 -22.09
CA LYS A 141 -9.23 -2.24 -21.75
C LYS A 141 -8.17 -2.05 -22.82
N VAL A 142 -7.00 -1.59 -22.41
CA VAL A 142 -5.74 -1.97 -23.06
C VAL A 142 -5.87 -3.46 -23.29
N GLU A 143 -5.83 -3.86 -24.56
CA GLU A 143 -6.00 -5.25 -24.98
C GLU A 143 -5.21 -6.12 -24.02
N LYS A 144 -5.91 -7.06 -23.34
CA LYS A 144 -5.24 -7.98 -22.43
C LYS A 144 -4.02 -8.53 -23.18
N PRO A 145 -2.81 -8.55 -22.58
CA PRO A 145 -1.72 -9.29 -23.20
C PRO A 145 -2.23 -10.68 -23.51
N ILE A 146 -2.18 -11.03 -24.80
CA ILE A 146 -2.72 -12.26 -25.34
C ILE A 146 -2.09 -13.43 -24.57
N GLY A 147 -2.88 -14.03 -23.67
CA GLY A 147 -2.70 -15.36 -23.12
C GLY A 147 -1.46 -15.65 -22.27
N ARG A 148 -1.64 -15.74 -20.95
CA ARG A 148 -1.09 -16.91 -20.24
C ARG A 148 -2.11 -18.03 -20.34
N LYS A 149 -1.88 -18.99 -21.24
CA LYS A 149 -2.64 -20.26 -21.27
C LYS A 149 -2.56 -20.86 -19.87
N LYS A 150 -3.70 -21.07 -19.20
CA LYS A 150 -3.75 -21.85 -17.96
C LYS A 150 -3.13 -23.21 -18.27
N PRO A 151 -2.18 -23.72 -17.46
CA PRO A 151 -1.83 -25.13 -17.54
C PRO A 151 -3.10 -25.92 -17.21
N THR A 152 -3.69 -26.54 -18.22
CA THR A 152 -4.81 -27.47 -18.05
C THR A 152 -4.31 -28.61 -17.16
N ALA A 153 -5.10 -28.97 -16.15
CA ALA A 153 -4.78 -29.98 -15.13
C ALA A 153 -4.71 -31.44 -15.67
N SER A 154 -4.27 -31.65 -16.91
CA SER A 154 -4.28 -32.96 -17.60
C SER A 154 -2.92 -33.64 -17.72
N SER A 155 -1.83 -33.13 -17.13
CA SER A 155 -0.50 -33.77 -17.28
C SER A 155 -0.05 -34.66 -16.11
N LYS A 156 -0.93 -35.00 -15.16
CA LYS A 156 -0.53 -35.77 -13.96
C LYS A 156 -1.29 -37.09 -13.77
N SER A 157 -1.22 -37.98 -14.76
CA SER A 157 -1.60 -39.39 -14.54
C SER A 157 -1.15 -40.26 -15.71
N LEU A 158 0.07 -40.82 -15.68
CA LEU A 158 0.39 -42.11 -16.32
C LEU A 158 1.77 -42.63 -15.89
N SER A 159 1.82 -43.34 -14.75
CA SER A 159 2.88 -44.32 -14.47
C SER A 159 2.39 -45.34 -13.43
N LYS A 160 1.38 -46.13 -13.80
CA LYS A 160 1.13 -47.43 -13.13
C LYS A 160 1.39 -48.52 -14.15
N GLY A 161 2.51 -49.20 -13.94
CA GLY A 161 2.97 -50.32 -14.75
C GLY A 161 1.89 -51.38 -14.86
N LYS A 162 1.48 -51.66 -16.09
CA LYS A 162 0.63 -52.79 -16.41
C LYS A 162 1.57 -53.96 -16.73
N LYS A 163 1.67 -54.93 -15.81
CA LYS A 163 2.29 -56.23 -16.08
C LYS A 163 1.51 -56.90 -17.22
N VAL A 164 2.12 -57.01 -18.39
CA VAL A 164 1.59 -57.84 -19.48
C VAL A 164 2.07 -59.26 -19.24
N THR A 165 1.18 -60.12 -18.78
CA THR A 165 1.39 -61.56 -18.75
C THR A 165 1.20 -62.11 -20.16
N THR A 166 2.27 -62.57 -20.79
CA THR A 166 2.22 -63.36 -22.02
C THR A 166 1.69 -64.75 -21.69
N LYS A 167 0.47 -65.09 -22.15
CA LYS A 167 0.00 -66.48 -22.19
C LYS A 167 -0.20 -66.87 -23.64
N ALA A 168 0.61 -67.84 -24.03
CA ALA A 168 0.75 -68.37 -25.37
C ALA A 168 -0.43 -69.24 -25.80
N LYS A 169 -0.48 -69.47 -27.12
CA LYS A 169 -0.85 -70.73 -27.79
C LYS A 169 -2.35 -71.07 -27.74
N THR A 170 -3.05 -71.22 -28.87
CA THR A 170 -2.85 -72.29 -29.87
C THR A 170 -3.72 -71.99 -31.10
N PRO A 171 -3.25 -72.17 -32.35
CA PRO A 171 -4.12 -72.23 -33.51
C PRO A 171 -4.57 -73.67 -33.81
N ALA A 172 -5.89 -73.88 -33.88
CA ALA A 172 -6.52 -75.02 -34.55
C ALA A 172 -7.52 -74.40 -35.56
N ALA A 173 -7.24 -74.40 -36.86
CA ALA A 173 -7.31 -75.52 -37.81
C ALA A 173 -8.75 -75.84 -38.25
N GLY A 174 -8.95 -75.80 -39.57
CA GLY A 174 -10.07 -76.42 -40.29
C GLY A 174 -11.29 -75.54 -40.45
N GLY A 175 -11.85 -75.35 -41.65
CA GLY A 175 -11.59 -75.97 -42.94
C GLY A 175 -12.52 -75.34 -43.98
#